data_AF-A0A087T9B9-F1
#
_entry.id   AF-A0A087T9B9-F1
#
_cell.length_a   1.000
_cell.length_b   1.000
_cell.length_c   1.000
_cell.angle_alpha   90.00
_cell.angle_beta   90.00
_cell.angle_gamma   90.00
#
_symmetry.space_group_name_H-M   'P 1'
#
loop_
_entity.id
_entity.type
_entity.pdbx_description
1 polymer ?
#
loop_
_entity_poly.entity_id
_entity_poly.type
_entity_poly.pdbx_seq_one_letter_code
_entity_poly.pdbx_strand_id
1 'polypeptide(L)'
;MKFLILCSLLFSVVLAAPKRAKREAYALPDGADILVGNVKTTFSCSNDGYYADVDNNCRIFHVCHSGARGTQQWSFLCGNQTLFNQLTLTCANPEDAIPCPEAPSFYYVNDKLNAGDPTLYFLNDDDIQRAAPLLRRARRDAVNRKS
;
A
#
# COMPACT_ATOMS: atom_id res chain seq x y z
N MET A 1 -54.99 -36.08 -23.77
CA MET A 1 -54.57 -34.74 -24.26
C MET A 1 -54.24 -33.81 -23.08
N LYS A 2 -53.20 -34.15 -22.30
CA LYS A 2 -52.73 -33.39 -21.12
C LYS A 2 -51.20 -33.44 -21.13
N PHE A 3 -50.60 -32.78 -22.13
CA PHE A 3 -49.14 -32.75 -22.32
C PHE A 3 -48.64 -31.35 -22.71
N LEU A 4 -49.31 -30.29 -22.26
CA LEU A 4 -48.96 -28.91 -22.64
C LEU A 4 -48.56 -27.99 -21.46
N ILE A 5 -48.25 -28.52 -20.27
CA ILE A 5 -47.93 -27.67 -19.08
C ILE A 5 -46.53 -27.95 -18.50
N LEU A 6 -45.58 -28.44 -19.29
CA LEU A 6 -44.27 -28.87 -18.75
C LEU A 6 -43.04 -28.22 -19.39
N CYS A 7 -43.20 -27.11 -20.13
CA CYS A 7 -42.07 -26.40 -20.75
C CYS A 7 -41.73 -25.02 -20.13
N SER A 8 -42.47 -24.54 -19.14
CA SER A 8 -42.33 -23.15 -18.66
C SER A 8 -41.41 -22.93 -17.44
N LEU A 9 -40.67 -23.94 -16.98
CA LEU A 9 -39.87 -23.84 -15.74
C LEU A 9 -38.34 -23.85 -15.92
N LEU A 10 -37.80 -23.81 -17.14
CA LEU A 10 -36.36 -24.05 -17.36
C LEU A 10 -35.49 -22.83 -17.74
N PHE A 11 -36.00 -21.61 -17.79
CA PHE A 11 -35.14 -20.47 -18.15
C PHE A 11 -35.36 -19.27 -17.23
N SER A 12 -34.75 -19.31 -16.05
CA SER A 12 -34.20 -18.09 -15.43
C SER A 12 -33.24 -18.46 -14.30
N VAL A 13 -32.18 -19.21 -14.62
CA VAL A 13 -30.96 -19.14 -13.81
C VAL A 13 -30.31 -17.80 -14.14
N VAL A 14 -30.73 -16.74 -13.45
CA VAL A 14 -30.01 -15.48 -13.45
C VAL A 14 -28.69 -15.75 -12.75
N LEU A 15 -27.62 -15.92 -13.52
CA LEU A 15 -26.25 -15.88 -13.01
C LEU A 15 -26.06 -14.51 -12.36
N ALA A 16 -26.23 -14.46 -11.04
CA ALA A 16 -25.83 -13.30 -10.26
C ALA A 16 -24.31 -13.15 -10.42
N ALA A 17 -23.89 -12.30 -11.35
CA ALA A 17 -22.51 -11.89 -11.46
C ALA A 17 -22.08 -11.38 -10.05
N PRO A 18 -20.91 -11.79 -9.55
CA PRO A 18 -20.45 -11.29 -8.26
C PRO A 18 -20.44 -9.76 -8.35
N LYS A 19 -21.19 -9.09 -7.46
CA LYS A 19 -21.14 -7.63 -7.38
C LYS A 19 -19.67 -7.28 -7.17
N ARG A 20 -19.04 -6.67 -8.18
CA ARG A 20 -17.67 -6.17 -8.09
C ARG A 20 -17.65 -5.23 -6.89
N ALA A 21 -17.11 -5.69 -5.76
CA ALA A 21 -16.94 -4.84 -4.59
C ALA A 21 -16.16 -3.62 -5.06
N LYS A 22 -16.76 -2.45 -4.90
CA LYS A 22 -16.13 -1.19 -5.27
C LYS A 22 -14.85 -1.12 -4.44
N ARG A 23 -13.68 -1.27 -5.08
CA ARG A 23 -12.40 -1.14 -4.38
C ARG A 23 -12.37 0.27 -3.78
N GLU A 24 -12.28 0.39 -2.46
CA GLU A 24 -12.03 1.66 -1.76
C GLU A 24 -10.56 2.12 -1.87
N ALA A 25 -9.80 1.53 -2.80
CA ALA A 25 -8.45 1.96 -3.11
C ALA A 25 -8.46 3.43 -3.51
N TYR A 26 -7.56 4.22 -2.91
CA TYR A 26 -7.44 5.67 -3.10
C TYR A 26 -8.64 6.52 -2.66
N ALA A 27 -9.44 6.04 -1.68
CA ALA A 27 -10.37 6.89 -0.93
C ALA A 27 -9.61 7.84 0.02
N LEU A 28 -8.93 8.84 -0.55
CA LEU A 28 -8.18 9.85 0.18
C LEU A 28 -9.10 10.99 0.68
N PRO A 29 -8.68 11.77 1.69
CA PRO A 29 -9.41 12.96 2.11
C PRO A 29 -9.62 13.96 0.97
N ASP A 30 -10.72 14.70 1.01
CA ASP A 30 -11.00 15.78 0.06
C ASP A 30 -9.85 16.80 0.02
N GLY A 31 -9.44 17.19 -1.19
CA GLY A 31 -8.33 18.11 -1.41
C GLY A 31 -6.94 17.48 -1.32
N ALA A 32 -6.81 16.15 -1.19
CA ALA A 32 -5.52 15.47 -1.24
C ALA A 32 -4.74 15.76 -2.53
N ASP A 33 -5.43 15.93 -3.66
CA ASP A 33 -4.87 16.29 -4.96
C ASP A 33 -4.11 17.63 -4.94
N ILE A 34 -4.50 18.57 -4.07
CA ILE A 34 -3.78 19.84 -3.89
C ILE A 34 -2.39 19.58 -3.29
N LEU A 35 -2.26 18.57 -2.43
CA LEU A 35 -1.03 18.26 -1.71
C LEU A 35 -0.12 17.32 -2.50
N VAL A 36 -0.67 16.32 -3.20
CA VAL A 36 0.12 15.31 -3.92
C VAL A 36 0.13 15.48 -5.43
N GLY A 37 -0.67 16.38 -5.97
CA GLY A 37 -0.88 16.55 -7.39
C GLY A 37 -1.78 15.45 -7.96
N ASN A 38 -1.56 15.13 -9.23
CA ASN A 38 -2.30 14.06 -9.89
C ASN A 38 -1.90 12.68 -9.30
N VAL A 39 -2.85 12.05 -8.61
CA VAL A 39 -2.65 10.74 -7.99
C VAL A 39 -2.67 9.65 -9.06
N LYS A 40 -1.59 8.86 -9.12
CA LYS A 40 -1.52 7.65 -9.94
C LYS A 40 -2.17 6.49 -9.19
N THR A 41 -3.13 5.81 -9.81
CA THR A 41 -3.89 4.71 -9.18
C THR A 41 -3.42 3.33 -9.68
N THR A 42 -2.10 3.15 -9.76
CA THR A 42 -1.42 2.00 -10.35
C THR A 42 -1.05 0.92 -9.35
N PHE A 43 -1.02 1.23 -8.05
CA PHE A 43 -0.67 0.27 -7.02
C PHE A 43 -1.71 -0.84 -6.87
N SER A 44 -1.23 -2.06 -6.63
CA SER A 44 -2.03 -3.20 -6.22
C SER A 44 -1.33 -3.98 -5.12
N CYS A 45 -2.10 -4.37 -4.09
CA CYS A 45 -1.60 -5.22 -3.02
C CYS A 45 -1.02 -6.54 -3.56
N SER A 46 0.17 -6.88 -3.07
CA SER A 46 0.78 -8.20 -3.30
C SER A 46 0.46 -9.15 -2.15
N ASN A 47 0.86 -8.78 -0.93
CA ASN A 47 0.63 -9.52 0.30
C ASN A 47 0.08 -8.56 1.38
N ASP A 48 -0.16 -9.09 2.56
CA ASP A 48 -0.50 -8.29 3.74
C ASP A 48 0.68 -7.42 4.16
N GLY A 49 0.40 -6.17 4.50
CA GLY A 49 1.44 -5.24 4.92
C GLY A 49 1.20 -3.81 4.49
N TYR A 50 2.23 -3.00 4.66
CA TYR A 50 2.27 -1.58 4.41
C TYR A 50 3.25 -1.30 3.26
N TYR A 51 2.82 -0.52 2.28
CA TYR A 51 3.56 -0.32 1.03
C TYR A 51 3.67 1.15 0.67
N ALA A 52 4.90 1.61 0.47
CA ALA A 52 5.20 2.90 -0.11
C ALA A 52 4.71 2.97 -1.56
N ASP A 53 3.93 4.00 -1.90
CA ASP A 53 3.51 4.22 -3.28
C ASP A 53 4.60 4.98 -4.05
N VAL A 54 5.50 4.25 -4.71
CA VAL A 54 6.59 4.83 -5.50
C VAL A 54 6.10 5.68 -6.67
N ASP A 55 4.96 5.34 -7.25
CA ASP A 55 4.37 6.07 -8.38
C ASP A 55 3.84 7.44 -7.96
N ASN A 56 3.48 7.58 -6.68
CA ASN A 56 3.11 8.82 -6.02
C ASN A 56 4.22 9.41 -5.13
N ASN A 57 5.49 9.12 -5.44
CA ASN A 57 6.67 9.65 -4.74
C ASN A 57 6.65 9.39 -3.23
N CYS A 58 6.07 8.28 -2.79
CA CYS A 58 5.93 7.86 -1.40
C CYS A 58 5.21 8.88 -0.51
N ARG A 59 4.49 9.86 -1.10
CA ARG A 59 3.57 10.72 -0.34
C ARG A 59 2.30 9.98 0.04
N ILE A 60 1.95 8.94 -0.73
CA ILE A 60 0.88 8.00 -0.43
C ILE A 60 1.50 6.68 0.01
N PHE A 61 0.83 5.98 0.92
CA PHE A 61 1.12 4.58 1.23
C PHE A 61 -0.16 3.77 1.28
N HIS A 62 -0.02 2.46 1.19
CA HIS A 62 -1.13 1.52 1.20
C HIS A 62 -1.01 0.54 2.33
N VAL A 63 -2.16 0.19 2.91
CA VAL A 63 -2.29 -0.95 3.83
C VAL A 63 -3.08 -2.02 3.11
N CYS A 64 -2.51 -3.22 3.07
CA CYS A 64 -3.05 -4.38 2.42
C CYS A 64 -3.37 -5.44 3.46
N HIS A 65 -4.56 -6.04 3.34
CA HIS A 65 -4.97 -7.15 4.19
C HIS A 65 -5.78 -8.17 3.40
N SER A 66 -5.44 -9.44 3.55
CA SER A 66 -6.11 -10.56 2.90
C SER A 66 -7.16 -11.12 3.85
N GLY A 67 -8.42 -10.76 3.61
CA GLY A 67 -9.57 -11.27 4.34
C GLY A 67 -10.33 -12.35 3.57
N ALA A 68 -11.35 -12.93 4.21
CA ALA A 68 -12.23 -13.94 3.59
C ALA A 68 -12.95 -13.45 2.31
N ARG A 69 -13.03 -12.13 2.09
CA ARG A 69 -13.68 -11.49 0.93
C ARG A 69 -12.67 -11.03 -0.14
N GLY A 70 -11.42 -11.52 -0.08
CA GLY A 70 -10.32 -11.13 -0.95
C GLY A 70 -9.38 -10.11 -0.30
N THR A 71 -8.50 -9.50 -1.08
CA THR A 71 -7.54 -8.49 -0.60
C THR A 71 -8.21 -7.11 -0.49
N GLN A 72 -8.22 -6.55 0.71
CA GLN A 72 -8.57 -5.15 0.97
C GLN A 72 -7.33 -4.26 0.81
N GLN A 73 -7.54 -3.05 0.28
CA GLN A 73 -6.53 -2.02 0.14
C GLN A 73 -7.08 -0.72 0.70
N TRP A 74 -6.38 -0.14 1.66
CA TRP A 74 -6.61 1.22 2.13
C TRP A 74 -5.43 2.08 1.72
N SER A 75 -5.68 3.35 1.40
CA SER A 75 -4.66 4.28 0.92
C SER A 75 -4.66 5.51 1.81
N PHE A 76 -3.47 5.97 2.18
CA PHE A 76 -3.28 7.04 3.14
C PHE A 76 -2.28 8.04 2.60
N LEU A 77 -2.49 9.30 2.95
CA LEU A 77 -1.59 10.40 2.65
C LEU A 77 -0.68 10.66 3.85
N CYS A 78 0.63 10.75 3.64
CA CYS A 78 1.55 11.30 4.63
C CYS A 78 1.36 12.82 4.77
N GLY A 79 1.09 13.28 5.99
CA GLY A 79 0.92 14.70 6.30
C GLY A 79 2.22 15.49 6.34
N ASN A 80 2.12 16.82 6.42
CA ASN A 80 3.27 17.72 6.63
C ASN A 80 4.44 17.53 5.64
N GLN A 81 4.13 17.20 4.37
CA GLN A 81 5.14 16.97 3.31
C GLN A 81 6.14 15.85 3.64
N THR A 82 5.79 14.95 4.55
CA THR A 82 6.60 13.77 4.88
C THR A 82 6.43 12.67 3.83
N LEU A 83 7.36 11.71 3.83
CA LEU A 83 7.36 10.56 2.92
C LEU A 83 7.20 9.28 3.74
N PHE A 84 6.46 8.32 3.21
CA PHE A 84 6.35 7.01 3.82
C PHE A 84 7.69 6.28 3.75
N ASN A 85 8.29 6.06 4.91
CA ASN A 85 9.53 5.33 5.05
C ASN A 85 9.23 3.84 5.15
N GLN A 86 9.45 3.12 4.05
CA GLN A 86 9.18 1.69 4.00
C GLN A 86 10.02 0.88 5.00
N LEU A 87 11.19 1.35 5.42
CA LEU A 87 12.00 0.68 6.44
C LEU A 87 11.26 0.64 7.79
N THR A 88 10.70 1.78 8.22
CA THR A 88 10.10 1.93 9.56
C THR A 88 8.59 1.79 9.56
N LEU A 89 7.96 1.69 8.39
CA LEU A 89 6.51 1.68 8.17
C LEU A 89 5.80 2.90 8.75
N THR A 90 6.46 4.05 8.70
CA THR A 90 5.96 5.32 9.22
C THR A 90 6.23 6.45 8.24
N CYS A 91 5.45 7.53 8.32
CA CYS A 91 5.79 8.76 7.62
C CYS A 91 6.94 9.47 8.35
N ALA A 92 7.99 9.86 7.60
CA ALA A 92 9.16 10.54 8.13
C ALA A 92 9.58 11.71 7.23
N ASN A 93 10.39 12.62 7.77
CA ASN A 93 10.97 13.69 6.96
C ASN A 93 11.83 13.10 5.83
N PRO A 94 11.92 13.74 4.67
CA PRO A 94 12.69 13.21 3.53
C PRO A 94 14.15 12.85 3.84
N GLU A 95 14.79 13.52 4.81
CA GLU A 95 16.15 13.26 5.29
C GLU A 95 16.27 12.06 6.25
N ASP A 96 15.16 11.60 6.82
CA ASP A 96 15.11 10.48 7.76
C ASP A 96 14.36 9.25 7.18
N ALA A 97 13.79 9.40 5.98
CA ALA A 97 13.25 8.30 5.19
C ALA A 97 14.31 7.74 4.22
N ILE A 98 14.25 6.45 3.93
CA ILE A 98 14.98 5.92 2.79
C ILE A 98 14.47 6.59 1.49
N PRO A 99 15.31 6.80 0.47
CA PRO A 99 14.86 7.39 -0.79
C PRO A 99 13.72 6.57 -1.40
N CYS A 100 12.65 7.25 -1.82
CA CYS A 100 11.43 6.61 -2.29
C CYS A 100 11.65 5.51 -3.37
N PRO A 101 12.52 5.70 -4.39
CA PRO A 101 12.79 4.64 -5.37
C PRO A 101 13.37 3.35 -4.79
N GLU A 102 14.00 3.42 -3.61
CA GLU A 102 14.58 2.27 -2.90
C GLU A 102 13.55 1.58 -2.00
N ALA A 103 12.36 2.16 -1.80
CA ALA A 103 11.34 1.58 -0.94
C ALA A 103 11.03 0.11 -1.26
N PRO A 104 10.90 -0.33 -2.53
CA PRO A 104 10.63 -1.73 -2.84
C PRO A 104 11.66 -2.72 -2.28
N SER A 105 12.93 -2.33 -2.10
CA SER A 105 13.94 -3.22 -1.51
C SER A 105 13.73 -3.49 -0.02
N PHE A 106 12.80 -2.78 0.62
CA PHE A 106 12.42 -2.94 2.02
C PHE A 106 11.01 -3.51 2.20
N TYR A 107 10.30 -3.92 1.14
CA TYR A 107 8.97 -4.55 1.29
C TYR A 107 8.98 -5.83 2.14
N TYR A 108 10.13 -6.50 2.24
CA TYR A 108 10.31 -7.68 3.10
C TYR A 108 10.08 -7.40 4.59
N VAL A 109 10.14 -6.14 5.05
CA VAL A 109 9.88 -5.82 6.47
C VAL A 109 8.42 -6.08 6.86
N ASN A 110 7.52 -6.15 5.88
CA ASN A 110 6.11 -6.53 6.12
C ASN A 110 5.98 -7.96 6.64
N ASP A 111 6.88 -8.86 6.26
CA ASP A 111 6.88 -10.25 6.71
C ASP A 111 7.12 -10.34 8.24
N LYS A 112 7.71 -9.29 8.83
CA LYS A 112 7.98 -9.19 10.27
C LYS A 112 6.77 -8.76 11.10
N LEU A 113 5.73 -8.17 10.48
CA LEU A 113 4.54 -7.70 11.18
C LEU A 113 3.70 -8.84 11.77
N ASN A 114 3.68 -9.99 11.09
CA ASN A 114 2.85 -11.14 11.45
C ASN A 114 3.70 -12.37 11.83
N ALA A 115 4.97 -12.17 12.18
CA ALA A 115 5.89 -13.28 12.45
C ALA A 115 5.50 -14.09 13.71
N GLY A 116 4.66 -13.55 14.59
CA GLY A 116 4.14 -14.26 15.77
C GLY A 116 5.19 -14.59 16.84
N ASP A 117 6.42 -14.12 16.67
CA ASP A 117 7.54 -14.35 17.58
C ASP A 117 7.76 -13.11 18.46
N PRO A 118 7.57 -13.21 19.79
CA PRO A 118 7.75 -12.09 20.72
C PRO A 118 9.21 -11.66 20.88
N THR A 119 10.17 -12.43 20.38
CA THR A 119 11.61 -12.12 20.43
C THR A 119 12.11 -11.43 19.16
N LEU A 120 11.30 -11.38 18.11
CA LEU A 120 11.66 -10.66 16.89
C LEU A 120 11.48 -9.15 17.06
N TYR A 121 12.60 -8.44 17.01
CA TYR A 121 12.58 -7.00 16.82
C TYR A 121 12.12 -6.68 15.40
N PHE A 122 11.30 -5.64 15.28
CA PHE A 122 10.80 -5.17 13.99
C PHE A 122 11.95 -4.78 13.03
N LEU A 123 12.97 -4.09 13.55
CA LEU A 123 14.24 -3.82 12.86
C LEU A 123 15.41 -4.43 13.62
N ASN A 124 16.33 -5.07 12.90
CA ASN A 124 17.58 -5.60 13.41
C ASN A 124 18.80 -4.88 12.82
N ASP A 125 20.00 -5.23 13.28
CA ASP A 125 21.24 -4.59 12.85
C ASP A 125 21.48 -4.72 11.33
N ASP A 126 21.08 -5.83 10.71
CA ASP A 126 21.22 -6.04 9.27
C ASP A 126 20.33 -5.08 8.46
N ASP A 127 19.10 -4.84 8.91
CA ASP A 127 18.19 -3.87 8.28
C ASP A 127 18.77 -2.45 8.36
N ILE A 128 19.31 -2.09 9.53
CA ILE A 128 19.92 -0.77 9.76
C ILE A 128 21.18 -0.62 8.91
N GLN A 129 22.04 -1.64 8.84
CA GLN A 129 23.24 -1.62 7.99
C GLN A 129 22.89 -1.46 6.50
N ARG A 130 21.83 -2.13 6.03
CA ARG A 130 21.34 -2.00 4.65
C ARG A 130 20.82 -0.58 4.37
N ALA A 131 20.10 0.02 5.31
CA ALA A 131 19.52 1.35 5.15
C ALA A 131 20.53 2.49 5.36
N ALA A 132 21.57 2.29 6.16
CA ALA A 132 22.56 3.32 6.52
C ALA A 132 23.13 4.12 5.32
N PRO A 133 23.62 3.49 4.23
CA PRO A 133 24.13 4.26 3.09
C PRO A 133 23.05 5.11 2.41
N LEU A 134 21.80 4.61 2.36
CA LEU A 134 20.66 5.29 1.77
C LEU A 134 20.22 6.51 2.59
N LEU A 135 20.15 6.35 3.91
CA LEU A 135 19.82 7.45 4.83
C LEU A 135 20.91 8.53 4.82
N ARG A 136 22.19 8.14 4.74
CA ARG A 136 23.29 9.11 4.57
C ARG A 136 23.16 9.88 3.25
N ARG A 137 22.73 9.24 2.16
CA ARG A 137 22.45 9.90 0.88
C ARG A 137 21.29 10.88 0.99
N ALA A 138 20.17 10.45 1.56
CA ALA A 138 18.99 11.29 1.76
C ALA A 138 19.30 12.57 2.55
N ARG A 139 20.09 12.46 3.63
CA ARG A 139 20.55 13.62 4.42
C ARG A 139 21.42 14.58 3.61
N ARG A 140 22.36 14.07 2.80
CA ARG A 140 23.18 14.93 1.93
C ARG A 140 22.32 15.67 0.90
N ASP A 141 21.38 14.97 0.27
CA ASP A 141 20.49 15.57 -0.74
C ASP A 141 19.55 16.62 -0.13
N ALA A 142 19.18 16.46 1.15
CA ALA A 142 18.43 17.46 1.90
C ALA A 142 19.26 18.71 2.21
N VAL A 143 20.55 18.57 2.52
CA VAL A 143 21.48 19.70 2.71
C VAL A 143 21.68 20.46 1.40
N ASN A 144 21.93 19.76 0.30
CA ASN A 144 22.16 20.38 -1.01
C ASN A 144 20.94 21.17 -1.52
N ARG A 145 19.72 20.75 -1.20
CA ARG A 145 18.48 21.49 -1.56
C ARG A 145 18.26 22.78 -0.77
N LYS A 146 18.95 22.95 0.37
CA LYS A 146 18.87 24.14 1.22
C LYS A 146 19.97 25.16 0.92
N SER A 147 20.98 24.79 0.12
CA SER A 147 22.05 25.67 -0.36
C SER A 147 21.67 26.36 -1.65
#